data_AF-A0A6M0CAF9-F1
#
_entry.id   AF-A0A6M0CAF9-F1
#
_cell.length_a   1.000
_cell.length_b   1.000
_cell.length_c   1.000
_cell.angle_alpha   90.00
_cell.angle_beta   90.00
_cell.angle_gamma   90.00
#
_symmetry.space_group_name_H-M   'P 1'
#
loop_
_entity.id
_entity.type
_entity.pdbx_description
1 polymer ?
#
loop_
_entity_poly.entity_id
_entity_poly.type
_entity_poly.pdbx_seq_one_letter_code
_entity_poly.pdbx_strand_id
1 'polypeptide(L)'
;VGAYYLPFIDNLLDVIATPTAVIAGTIISASMVSELSPMLQWTIAVIVGGGAAGTVQGLTDVTRLTSNTLTAGVANPGVSTMEVLSSTVLSILAIAAPLFAAVLVFIVIWLLWLGVRSLYRKLARRKERENNPN
;
A
#
# COMPACT_ATOMS: atom_id res chain seq x y z
N VAL A 1 -21.87 -6.69 -31.53
CA VAL A 1 -20.70 -7.26 -32.25
C VAL A 1 -19.36 -6.64 -31.82
N GLY A 2 -19.31 -5.51 -31.09
CA GLY A 2 -18.05 -4.90 -30.61
C GLY A 2 -17.48 -5.40 -29.26
N ALA A 3 -18.03 -6.45 -28.65
CA ALA A 3 -17.68 -6.87 -27.29
C ALA A 3 -16.60 -7.96 -27.18
N TYR A 4 -16.04 -8.44 -28.31
CA TYR A 4 -15.04 -9.53 -28.29
C TYR A 4 -13.59 -9.05 -28.40
N TYR A 5 -13.34 -7.78 -28.75
CA TYR A 5 -11.97 -7.25 -28.88
C TYR A 5 -11.45 -6.55 -27.62
N LEU A 6 -12.34 -6.02 -26.78
CA LEU A 6 -11.98 -5.30 -25.56
C LEU A 6 -11.60 -6.21 -24.36
N PRO A 7 -12.29 -7.33 -24.07
CA PRO A 7 -12.01 -8.11 -22.86
C PRO A 7 -10.68 -8.88 -22.88
N PHE A 8 -10.21 -9.25 -24.06
CA PHE A 8 -8.98 -10.04 -24.22
C PHE A 8 -7.73 -9.17 -24.06
N ILE A 9 -7.73 -7.97 -24.68
CA ILE A 9 -6.65 -7.00 -24.52
C ILE A 9 -6.58 -6.53 -23.07
N ASP A 10 -7.73 -6.27 -22.45
CA ASP A 10 -7.80 -5.86 -21.05
C ASP A 10 -7.42 -6.98 -20.07
N ASN A 11 -7.62 -8.27 -20.41
CA ASN A 11 -7.11 -9.38 -19.61
C ASN A 11 -5.59 -9.52 -19.73
N LEU A 12 -5.05 -9.35 -20.94
CA LEU A 12 -3.60 -9.41 -21.16
C LEU A 12 -2.88 -8.25 -20.46
N LEU A 13 -3.47 -7.05 -20.52
CA LEU A 13 -2.99 -5.88 -19.81
C LEU A 13 -3.03 -6.08 -18.30
N ASP A 14 -4.10 -6.63 -17.73
CA ASP A 14 -4.17 -6.91 -16.28
C ASP A 14 -3.14 -7.96 -15.85
N VAL A 15 -2.97 -9.03 -16.62
CA VAL A 15 -1.95 -10.07 -16.35
C VAL A 15 -0.54 -9.48 -16.27
N ILE A 16 -0.26 -8.40 -17.00
CA ILE A 16 1.03 -7.70 -16.94
C ILE A 16 1.00 -6.60 -15.87
N ALA A 17 -0.12 -5.91 -15.68
CA ALA A 17 -0.27 -4.83 -14.73
C ALA A 17 -0.13 -5.32 -13.29
N THR A 18 -0.69 -6.48 -12.93
CA THR A 18 -0.59 -7.04 -11.58
C THR A 18 0.86 -7.27 -11.12
N PRO A 19 1.71 -8.01 -11.87
CA PRO A 19 3.12 -8.16 -11.49
C PRO A 19 3.89 -6.83 -11.59
N THR A 20 3.56 -5.96 -12.56
CA THR A 20 4.21 -4.65 -12.70
C THR A 20 3.93 -3.76 -11.50
N ALA A 21 2.70 -3.74 -10.99
CA ALA A 21 2.32 -2.97 -9.81
C ALA A 21 3.09 -3.44 -8.57
N VAL A 22 3.22 -4.75 -8.37
CA VAL A 22 4.00 -5.33 -7.26
C VAL A 22 5.48 -4.95 -7.36
N ILE A 23 6.06 -5.04 -8.56
CA ILE A 23 7.46 -4.67 -8.80
C ILE A 23 7.66 -3.17 -8.55
N ALA A 24 6.80 -2.32 -9.11
CA ALA A 24 6.87 -0.87 -8.94
C ALA A 24 6.72 -0.47 -7.46
N GLY A 25 5.75 -1.06 -6.75
CA GLY A 25 5.55 -0.84 -5.31
C GLY A 25 6.78 -1.23 -4.51
N THR A 26 7.36 -2.39 -4.82
CA THR A 26 8.61 -2.86 -4.19
C THR A 26 9.76 -1.88 -4.44
N ILE A 27 9.97 -1.43 -5.69
CA ILE A 27 11.06 -0.50 -6.03
C ILE A 27 10.87 0.86 -5.33
N ILE A 28 9.65 1.39 -5.32
CA ILE A 28 9.35 2.65 -4.63
C ILE A 28 9.66 2.52 -3.15
N SER A 29 9.22 1.45 -2.49
CA SER A 29 9.56 1.21 -1.08
C SER A 29 11.06 1.00 -0.86
N ALA A 30 11.76 0.28 -1.74
CA ALA A 30 13.20 0.11 -1.67
C ALA A 30 13.96 1.45 -1.76
N SER A 31 13.44 2.42 -2.51
CA SER A 31 14.03 3.76 -2.61
C SER A 31 13.91 4.59 -1.33
N MET A 32 12.91 4.29 -0.49
CA MET A 32 12.71 5.00 0.79
C MET A 32 13.64 4.49 1.90
N VAL A 33 14.17 3.27 1.77
CA VAL A 33 15.03 2.61 2.77
C VAL A 33 16.42 2.24 2.21
N SER A 34 16.93 3.04 1.27
CA SER A 34 18.18 2.78 0.53
C SER A 34 19.45 2.79 1.39
N GLU A 35 19.39 3.31 2.62
CA GLU A 35 20.53 3.38 3.54
C GLU A 35 20.73 2.08 4.37
N LEU A 36 19.81 1.12 4.28
CA LEU A 36 19.89 -0.16 5.00
C LEU A 36 20.77 -1.17 4.27
N SER A 37 21.13 -2.26 4.97
CA SER A 37 21.81 -3.38 4.31
C SER A 37 20.95 -3.96 3.18
N PRO A 38 21.54 -4.40 2.05
CA PRO A 38 20.75 -4.82 0.88
C PRO A 38 19.71 -5.90 1.20
N MET A 39 20.06 -6.87 2.05
CA MET A 39 19.12 -7.92 2.47
C MET A 39 17.90 -7.32 3.19
N LEU A 40 18.12 -6.36 4.08
CA LEU A 40 17.05 -5.74 4.86
C LEU A 40 16.20 -4.79 4.01
N GLN A 41 16.85 -4.01 3.13
CA GLN A 41 16.20 -3.13 2.17
C GLN A 41 15.19 -3.91 1.31
N TRP A 42 15.63 -4.98 0.65
CA TRP A 42 14.77 -5.77 -0.24
C TRP A 42 13.67 -6.52 0.53
N THR A 43 13.98 -7.05 1.71
CA THR A 43 12.98 -7.73 2.55
C THR A 43 11.86 -6.76 2.95
N ILE A 44 12.20 -5.58 3.46
CA ILE A 44 11.21 -4.56 3.85
C ILE A 44 10.45 -4.05 2.61
N ALA A 45 11.16 -3.81 1.51
CA ALA A 45 10.57 -3.32 0.27
C ALA A 45 9.53 -4.27 -0.32
N VAL A 46 9.80 -5.58 -0.32
CA VAL A 46 8.86 -6.59 -0.82
C VAL A 46 7.65 -6.70 0.09
N ILE A 47 7.85 -6.72 1.41
CA ILE A 47 6.76 -6.85 2.38
C ILE A 47 5.85 -5.63 2.35
N VAL A 48 6.43 -4.43 2.41
CA VAL A 48 5.68 -3.17 2.50
C VAL A 48 5.18 -2.74 1.12
N GLY A 49 6.10 -2.59 0.16
CA GLY A 49 5.78 -2.07 -1.18
C GLY A 49 5.11 -3.11 -2.07
N GLY A 50 5.70 -4.30 -2.17
CA GLY A 50 5.13 -5.40 -2.95
C GLY A 50 3.82 -5.91 -2.36
N GLY A 51 3.74 -6.07 -1.03
CA GLY A 51 2.53 -6.48 -0.33
C GLY A 51 1.38 -5.48 -0.45
N ALA A 52 1.65 -4.18 -0.24
CA ALA A 52 0.62 -3.15 -0.39
C ALA A 52 0.14 -3.02 -1.84
N ALA A 53 1.05 -3.01 -2.81
CA ALA A 53 0.66 -2.94 -4.22
C ALA A 53 -0.11 -4.19 -4.68
N GLY A 54 0.32 -5.38 -4.27
CA GLY A 54 -0.34 -6.64 -4.61
C GLY A 54 -1.75 -6.76 -4.04
N THR A 55 -1.96 -6.30 -2.80
CA THR A 55 -3.29 -6.28 -2.18
C THR A 55 -4.23 -5.28 -2.85
N VAL A 56 -3.78 -4.05 -3.10
CA VAL A 56 -4.60 -3.01 -3.75
C VAL A 56 -4.93 -3.36 -5.20
N GLN A 57 -3.94 -3.87 -5.95
CA GLN A 57 -4.16 -4.28 -7.34
C GLN A 57 -5.07 -5.51 -7.41
N GLY A 58 -4.84 -6.54 -6.57
CA GLY A 58 -5.67 -7.73 -6.54
C GLY A 58 -7.14 -7.43 -6.20
N LEU A 59 -7.39 -6.49 -5.30
CA LEU A 59 -8.74 -5.97 -5.03
C LEU A 59 -9.41 -5.33 -6.24
N THR A 60 -8.64 -4.54 -6.98
CA THR A 60 -9.12 -3.82 -8.16
C THR A 60 -9.48 -4.82 -9.26
N ASP A 61 -8.61 -5.80 -9.50
CA ASP A 61 -8.82 -6.88 -10.46
C ASP A 61 -10.10 -7.68 -10.11
N VAL A 62 -10.26 -8.02 -8.83
CA VAL A 62 -11.45 -8.71 -8.31
C VAL A 62 -12.73 -7.89 -8.49
N THR A 63 -12.69 -6.59 -8.16
CA THR A 63 -13.85 -5.69 -8.31
C THR A 63 -14.25 -5.54 -9.77
N ARG A 64 -13.26 -5.48 -10.67
CA ARG A 64 -13.43 -5.38 -12.12
C ARG A 64 -14.01 -6.67 -12.70
N LEU A 65 -13.53 -7.83 -12.26
CA LEU A 65 -14.05 -9.14 -12.63
C LEU A 65 -15.51 -9.29 -12.20
N THR A 66 -15.84 -8.94 -10.95
CA THR A 66 -17.22 -8.98 -10.44
C THR A 66 -18.15 -8.04 -11.21
N SER A 67 -17.68 -6.83 -11.55
CA SER A 67 -18.46 -5.88 -12.35
C SER A 67 -18.76 -6.44 -13.75
N ASN A 68 -17.75 -7.03 -14.41
CA ASN A 68 -17.90 -7.64 -15.73
C ASN A 68 -18.83 -8.87 -15.71
N THR A 69 -18.71 -9.74 -14.70
CA THR A 69 -19.53 -10.97 -14.58
C THR A 69 -20.98 -10.68 -14.22
N LEU A 70 -21.23 -9.71 -13.33
CA LEU A 70 -22.59 -9.27 -13.00
C LEU A 70 -23.31 -8.68 -14.21
N THR A 71 -22.61 -7.90 -15.05
CA THR A 71 -23.19 -7.40 -16.31
C THR A 71 -23.35 -8.48 -17.38
N ALA A 72 -22.65 -9.62 -17.28
CA ALA A 72 -22.69 -10.70 -18.27
C ALA A 72 -23.77 -11.76 -17.99
N GLY A 73 -24.52 -11.67 -16.89
CA GLY A 73 -25.79 -12.41 -16.71
C GLY A 73 -25.70 -13.93 -16.54
N VAL A 74 -24.53 -14.50 -16.20
CA VAL A 74 -24.37 -15.96 -16.04
C VAL A 74 -23.80 -16.27 -14.65
N ALA A 75 -24.67 -16.60 -13.69
CA ALA A 75 -24.26 -17.05 -12.36
C ALA A 75 -24.11 -18.57 -12.32
N ASN A 76 -22.87 -19.04 -12.35
CA ASN A 76 -22.44 -20.44 -12.10
C ASN A 76 -21.80 -20.49 -10.69
N PRO A 77 -21.68 -21.64 -10.00
CA PRO A 77 -21.10 -21.74 -8.64
C PRO A 77 -19.71 -21.11 -8.47
N GLY A 78 -18.93 -21.00 -9.56
CA GLY A 78 -17.66 -20.27 -9.56
C GLY A 78 -17.80 -18.77 -9.26
N VAL A 79 -18.85 -18.11 -9.77
CA VAL A 79 -19.11 -16.69 -9.49
C VAL A 79 -19.48 -16.47 -8.02
N SER A 80 -20.31 -17.35 -7.45
CA SER A 80 -20.67 -17.28 -6.02
C SER A 80 -19.45 -17.44 -5.11
N THR A 81 -18.51 -18.32 -5.47
CA THR A 81 -17.28 -18.51 -4.69
C THR A 81 -16.39 -17.27 -4.77
N MET A 82 -16.30 -16.65 -5.94
CA MET A 82 -15.58 -15.39 -6.13
C MET A 82 -16.25 -14.24 -5.39
N GLU A 83 -17.58 -14.15 -5.39
CA GLU A 83 -18.33 -13.11 -4.68
C GLU A 83 -18.11 -13.18 -3.16
N VAL A 84 -18.10 -14.40 -2.61
CA VAL A 84 -17.78 -14.65 -1.19
C VAL A 84 -16.34 -14.28 -0.87
N LEU A 85 -15.37 -14.69 -1.70
CA LEU A 85 -13.97 -14.32 -1.52
C LEU A 85 -13.77 -12.80 -1.59
N SER A 86 -14.33 -12.15 -2.60
CA SER A 86 -14.25 -10.70 -2.81
C SER A 86 -14.85 -9.92 -1.66
N SER A 87 -16.06 -10.30 -1.25
CA SER A 87 -16.78 -9.65 -0.14
C SER A 87 -16.07 -9.84 1.19
N THR A 88 -15.48 -11.02 1.42
CA THR A 88 -14.68 -11.29 2.62
C THR A 88 -13.42 -10.42 2.64
N VAL A 89 -12.69 -10.36 1.54
CA VAL A 89 -11.47 -9.56 1.42
C VAL A 89 -11.79 -8.05 1.54
N LEU A 90 -12.80 -7.55 0.83
CA LEU A 90 -13.25 -6.16 0.92
C LEU A 90 -13.70 -5.80 2.33
N SER A 91 -14.43 -6.68 3.02
CA SER A 91 -14.86 -6.47 4.40
C SER A 91 -13.66 -6.35 5.36
N ILE A 92 -12.66 -7.23 5.22
CA ILE A 92 -11.42 -7.16 6.00
C ILE A 92 -10.70 -5.84 5.75
N LEU A 93 -10.59 -5.41 4.49
CA LEU A 93 -9.88 -4.19 4.12
C LEU A 93 -10.63 -2.92 4.50
N ALA A 94 -11.96 -2.91 4.45
CA ALA A 94 -12.77 -1.81 4.92
C ALA A 94 -12.51 -1.52 6.41
N ILE A 95 -12.18 -2.54 7.19
CA ILE A 95 -11.81 -2.41 8.60
C ILE A 95 -10.30 -2.12 8.76
N ALA A 96 -9.44 -2.84 8.03
CA ALA A 96 -7.99 -2.76 8.18
C ALA A 96 -7.40 -1.43 7.66
N ALA A 97 -7.91 -0.90 6.54
CA ALA A 97 -7.41 0.35 5.94
C ALA A 97 -7.50 1.56 6.88
N PRO A 98 -8.65 1.88 7.53
CA PRO A 98 -8.73 2.99 8.47
C PRO A 98 -7.88 2.77 9.73
N LEU A 99 -7.78 1.53 10.22
CA LEU A 99 -6.91 1.20 11.36
C LEU A 99 -5.44 1.42 11.03
N PHE A 100 -4.99 0.95 9.87
CA PHE A 100 -3.61 1.10 9.42
C PHE A 100 -3.26 2.57 9.20
N ALA A 101 -4.16 3.33 8.57
CA ALA A 101 -4.01 4.77 8.39
C ALA A 101 -3.93 5.52 9.73
N ALA A 102 -4.80 5.17 10.69
CA ALA A 102 -4.77 5.78 12.02
C ALA A 102 -3.44 5.53 12.74
N VAL A 103 -2.95 4.29 12.76
CA VAL A 103 -1.66 3.93 13.37
C VAL A 103 -0.51 4.72 12.72
N LEU A 104 -0.49 4.80 11.39
CA LEU A 104 0.53 5.54 10.65
C LEU A 104 0.55 7.03 11.05
N VAL A 105 -0.63 7.66 11.11
CA VAL A 105 -0.77 9.06 11.52
C VAL A 105 -0.27 9.28 12.95
N PHE A 106 -0.62 8.40 13.90
CA PHE A 106 -0.14 8.50 15.28
C PHE A 106 1.39 8.39 15.37
N ILE A 107 2.01 7.47 14.63
CA ILE A 107 3.47 7.31 14.59
C ILE A 107 4.13 8.59 14.05
N VAL A 108 3.62 9.14 12.95
CA VAL A 108 4.16 10.38 12.35
C VAL A 108 4.06 11.54 13.33
N ILE A 109 2.91 11.75 13.97
CA ILE A 109 2.73 12.81 14.98
C ILE A 109 3.71 12.62 16.15
N TRP A 110 3.87 11.39 16.63
CA TRP A 110 4.77 11.08 17.73
C TRP A 110 6.24 11.36 17.39
N LEU A 111 6.70 10.98 16.19
CA LEU A 111 8.05 11.27 15.70
C LEU A 111 8.30 12.77 15.55
N LEU A 112 7.35 13.52 15.00
CA LEU A 112 7.44 14.98 14.88
C LEU A 112 7.54 15.62 16.26
N TRP A 113 6.72 15.18 17.22
CA TRP A 113 6.77 15.69 18.59
C TRP A 113 8.12 15.43 19.27
N LEU A 114 8.68 14.23 19.10
CA LEU A 114 10.01 13.89 19.60
C LEU A 114 11.12 14.73 18.95
N GLY A 115 11.05 14.91 17.63
CA GLY A 115 12.01 15.71 16.86
C GLY A 115 12.02 17.17 17.32
N VAL A 116 10.83 17.78 17.44
CA VAL A 116 10.65 19.14 17.95
C VAL A 116 11.19 19.25 19.39
N ARG A 117 10.85 18.31 20.28
CA ARG A 117 11.33 18.31 21.67
C ARG A 117 12.86 18.14 21.77
N SER A 118 13.47 17.39 20.85
CA SER A 118 14.93 17.24 20.77
C SER A 118 15.60 18.54 20.31
N LEU A 119 15.02 19.22 19.33
CA LEU A 119 15.51 20.48 18.80
C LEU A 119 15.42 21.62 19.83
N TYR A 120 14.27 21.77 20.51
CA TYR A 120 14.09 22.76 21.56
C TYR A 120 15.09 22.58 22.72
N ARG A 121 15.36 21.33 23.13
CA ARG A 121 16.37 21.04 24.17
C ARG A 121 17.79 21.40 23.73
N LYS A 122 18.13 21.22 22.45
CA LYS A 122 19.45 21.60 21.91
C LYS A 122 19.63 23.12 21.82
N LEU A 123 18.57 23.85 21.45
CA LEU A 123 18.59 25.31 21.37
C LEU A 123 18.67 25.97 22.75
N ALA A 124 17.93 25.45 23.74
CA ALA A 124 18.00 25.96 25.13
C ALA A 124 19.42 25.83 25.72
N ARG A 125 20.09 24.70 25.50
CA ARG A 125 21.48 24.46 25.95
C ARG A 125 22.52 25.35 25.26
N ARG A 126 22.26 25.82 24.03
CA ARG A 126 23.16 26.77 23.34
C ARG A 126 23.06 28.16 23.94
N LYS A 127 21.84 28.59 24.27
CA LYS A 127 21.58 29.89 24.89
C LYS A 127 22.26 30.02 26.27
N GLU A 128 22.26 28.95 27.07
CA GLU A 128 22.98 28.93 28.36
C GLU A 128 24.51 29.01 28.22
N ARG A 129 25.09 28.42 27.16
CA ARG A 129 26.55 28.50 26.90
C ARG A 129 26.99 29.86 26.40
N GLU A 130 26.12 30.57 25.68
CA GLU A 130 26.39 31.91 25.17
C GLU A 130 26.22 32.99 26.25
N ASN A 131 25.31 32.77 27.22
CA ASN A 131 25.06 33.70 28.32
C ASN A 131 26.00 33.54 29.53
N ASN A 132 26.87 32.52 29.54
CA ASN A 132 27.92 32.35 30.53
C ASN A 132 29.30 32.19 29.86
N PRO A 133 29.84 33.27 29.26
CA PRO A 133 31.22 33.28 28.81
C PRO A 133 32.10 33.37 30.07
N ASN A 134 32.71 32.25 30.44
CA ASN A 134 33.79 32.25 31.44
C ASN A 134 34.98 33.05 30.92
#